data_AF-A0A920T5L1-F1
#
_entry.id   AF-A0A920T5L1-F1
#
_cell.length_a   1.000
_cell.length_b   1.000
_cell.length_c   1.000
_cell.angle_alpha   90.00
_cell.angle_beta   90.00
_cell.angle_gamma   90.00
#
_symmetry.space_group_name_H-M   'P 1'
#
loop_
_entity.id
_entity.type
_entity.pdbx_description
1 polymer ?
#
loop_
_entity_poly.entity_id
_entity_poly.type
_entity_poly.pdbx_seq_one_letter_code
_entity_poly.pdbx_strand_id
1 'polypeptide(L)'
;MRIAVLASGSGTILQAMIEASIPIQLVVTDRECTAETIATRNNIALVRVERNSYGKDFDRDTYTCEVRDALIVTKLILLPWQASEPF
;
A
#
# COMPACT_ATOMS: atom_id res chain seq x y z
N MET A 1 -1.30 -16.79 -1.20
CA MET A 1 -1.91 -15.43 -1.16
C MET A 1 -0.78 -14.41 -1.08
N ARG A 2 -0.86 -13.28 -1.77
CA ARG A 2 0.17 -12.22 -1.80
C ARG A 2 -0.45 -10.95 -1.24
N ILE A 3 0.18 -10.31 -0.25
CA ILE A 3 -0.40 -9.16 0.46
C ILE A 3 0.49 -7.94 0.31
N ALA A 4 -0.13 -6.80 -0.01
CA ALA A 4 0.44 -5.48 0.17
C ALA A 4 -0.22 -4.75 1.34
N VAL A 5 0.56 -3.93 2.04
CA VAL A 5 0.07 -3.05 3.10
C VAL A 5 0.29 -1.60 2.69
N LEU A 6 -0.78 -0.80 2.69
CA LEU A 6 -0.69 0.65 2.50
C LEU A 6 -0.61 1.30 3.88
N ALA A 7 0.41 2.14 4.12
CA ALA A 7 0.64 2.76 5.42
C ALA A 7 1.08 4.23 5.32
N SER A 8 0.60 5.05 6.24
CA SER A 8 0.87 6.50 6.27
C SER A 8 1.34 7.00 7.64
N GLY A 9 1.73 6.10 8.55
CA GLY A 9 1.90 6.43 9.96
C GLY A 9 2.79 5.47 10.73
N SER A 10 2.43 5.22 12.00
CA SER A 10 3.24 4.45 12.95
C SER A 10 3.51 2.99 12.52
N GLY A 11 2.65 2.41 11.69
CA GLY A 11 2.82 1.03 11.21
C GLY A 11 2.47 -0.04 12.25
N THR A 12 1.66 0.29 13.28
CA THR A 12 1.25 -0.68 14.31
C THR A 12 0.53 -1.91 13.74
N ILE A 13 -0.33 -1.71 12.71
CA ILE A 13 -0.99 -2.83 12.02
C ILE A 13 0.03 -3.65 11.22
N LEU A 14 0.97 -3.01 10.53
CA LEU A 14 2.04 -3.70 9.81
C LEU A 14 2.84 -4.60 10.77
N GLN A 15 3.20 -4.07 11.94
CA GLN A 15 3.90 -4.81 12.98
C GLN A 15 3.09 -6.02 13.46
N ALA A 16 1.79 -5.83 13.76
CA ALA A 16 0.91 -6.92 14.17
C ALA A 16 0.74 -8.00 13.07
N MET A 17 0.68 -7.60 11.79
CA MET A 17 0.61 -8.53 10.67
C MET A 17 1.90 -9.36 10.53
N ILE A 18 3.07 -8.75 10.75
CA ILE A 18 4.37 -9.43 10.77
C ILE A 18 4.43 -10.44 11.91
N GLU A 19 4.02 -10.05 13.12
CA GLU A 19 3.96 -10.92 14.30
C GLU A 19 3.01 -12.11 14.09
N ALA A 20 1.89 -11.89 13.39
CA ALA A 20 0.96 -12.93 12.97
C ALA A 20 1.47 -13.79 11.80
N SER A 21 2.72 -13.59 11.34
CA SER A 21 3.34 -14.32 10.22
C SER A 21 2.55 -14.23 8.91
N ILE A 22 1.87 -13.10 8.69
CA ILE A 22 1.15 -12.85 7.43
C ILE A 22 2.18 -12.63 6.31
N PRO A 23 2.05 -13.27 5.14
CA PRO A 23 3.03 -13.18 4.06
C PRO A 23 2.88 -11.87 3.27
N ILE A 24 3.41 -10.78 3.86
CA ILE A 24 3.46 -9.45 3.26
C ILE A 24 4.61 -9.39 2.26
N GLN A 25 4.33 -8.94 1.05
CA GLN A 25 5.32 -8.85 -0.03
C GLN A 25 5.73 -7.42 -0.34
N LEU A 26 4.88 -6.45 -0.02
CA LEU A 26 5.10 -5.05 -0.33
C LEU A 26 4.44 -4.17 0.74
N VAL A 27 5.14 -3.12 1.12
CA VAL A 27 4.58 -1.97 1.84
C VAL A 27 4.59 -0.78 0.89
N VAL A 28 3.46 -0.08 0.79
CA VAL A 28 3.33 1.16 0.02
C VAL A 28 3.05 2.30 0.99
N THR A 29 3.82 3.38 0.90
CA THR A 29 3.61 4.57 1.73
C THR A 29 3.31 5.80 0.88
N ASP A 30 2.46 6.69 1.41
CA ASP A 30 2.11 7.96 0.75
C ASP A 30 2.98 9.14 1.19
N ARG A 31 3.83 8.92 2.20
CA ARG A 31 4.76 9.88 2.80
C ARG A 31 5.79 9.16 3.67
N GLU A 32 6.85 9.86 4.04
CA GLU A 32 7.80 9.38 5.03
C GLU A 32 7.09 9.08 6.36
N CYS A 33 7.25 7.86 6.86
CA CYS A 33 6.63 7.42 8.10
C CYS A 33 7.35 6.23 8.73
N THR A 34 7.02 5.92 9.99
CA THR A 34 7.63 4.83 10.76
C THR A 34 7.43 3.45 10.11
N ALA A 35 6.33 3.25 9.38
CA ALA A 35 6.06 2.00 8.67
C ALA A 35 7.18 1.61 7.68
N GLU A 36 7.89 2.59 7.11
CA GLU A 36 9.02 2.34 6.21
C GLU A 36 10.22 1.71 6.92
N THR A 37 10.50 2.19 8.13
CA THR A 37 11.53 1.61 9.00
C THR A 37 11.17 0.17 9.37
N ILE A 38 9.89 -0.08 9.68
CA ILE A 38 9.40 -1.42 10.01
C ILE A 38 9.55 -2.36 8.81
N ALA A 39 9.15 -1.93 7.61
CA ALA A 39 9.29 -2.71 6.38
C ALA A 39 10.76 -3.06 6.10
N THR A 40 11.64 -2.06 6.15
CA THR A 40 13.08 -2.22 5.88
C THR A 40 13.74 -3.18 6.87
N ARG A 41 13.45 -3.04 8.18
CA ARG A 41 14.01 -3.92 9.23
C ARG A 41 13.60 -5.38 9.08
N ASN A 42 12.42 -5.62 8.51
CA ASN A 42 11.89 -6.97 8.28
C ASN A 42 12.16 -7.49 6.86
N ASN A 43 13.01 -6.80 6.07
CA ASN A 43 13.34 -7.15 4.68
C ASN A 43 12.11 -7.29 3.76
N ILE A 44 11.07 -6.48 4.02
CA ILE A 44 9.88 -6.41 3.18
C ILE A 44 10.09 -5.33 2.13
N ALA A 45 9.70 -5.59 0.88
CA ALA A 45 9.81 -4.60 -0.18
C ALA A 45 9.00 -3.34 0.19
N LEU A 46 9.57 -2.17 -0.11
CA LEU A 46 8.98 -0.88 0.21
C LEU A 46 8.97 -0.01 -1.05
N VAL A 47 7.83 0.61 -1.33
CA VAL A 47 7.69 1.64 -2.36
C VAL A 47 6.99 2.84 -1.75
N ARG A 48 7.56 4.03 -1.91
CA ARG A 48 6.87 5.28 -1.58
C ARG A 48 6.23 5.84 -2.85
N VAL A 49 4.91 5.97 -2.86
CA VAL A 49 4.16 6.71 -3.88
C VAL A 49 3.77 8.03 -3.23
N GLU A 50 4.61 9.04 -3.41
CA GLU A 50 4.51 10.24 -2.59
C GLU A 50 3.30 11.11 -2.94
N ARG A 51 2.52 11.45 -1.92
CA ARG A 51 1.39 12.36 -2.03
C ARG A 51 1.82 13.78 -1.71
N ASN A 52 1.91 14.61 -2.75
CA ASN A 52 2.41 15.99 -2.64
C ASN A 52 1.39 17.02 -2.13
N SER A 53 0.09 16.69 -2.11
CA SER A 53 -0.97 17.60 -1.66
C SER A 53 -2.15 16.88 -1.04
N TYR A 54 -2.73 17.51 -0.01
CA TYR A 54 -3.95 17.06 0.66
C TYR A 54 -5.17 17.95 0.33
N GLY A 55 -4.96 18.98 -0.49
CA GLY A 55 -5.98 19.95 -0.90
C GLY A 55 -6.94 19.42 -1.96
N LYS A 56 -7.87 20.30 -2.38
CA LYS A 56 -8.87 19.98 -3.41
C LYS A 56 -8.27 19.82 -4.81
N ASP A 57 -7.15 20.49 -5.07
CA ASP A 57 -6.45 20.45 -6.37
C ASP A 57 -5.58 19.19 -6.54
N PHE A 58 -5.64 18.27 -5.57
CA PHE A 58 -4.92 17.01 -5.65
C PHE A 58 -5.58 16.08 -6.67
N ASP A 59 -4.80 15.71 -7.70
CA ASP A 59 -5.21 14.74 -8.70
C ASP A 59 -5.23 13.32 -8.12
N ARG A 60 -6.42 12.91 -7.66
CA ARG A 60 -6.66 11.59 -7.07
C ARG A 60 -6.62 10.48 -8.10
N ASP A 61 -6.98 10.77 -9.35
CA ASP A 61 -7.08 9.76 -10.40
C ASP A 61 -5.67 9.33 -10.84
N THR A 62 -4.79 10.30 -11.04
CA THR A 62 -3.37 10.05 -11.32
C THR A 62 -2.71 9.31 -10.16
N TYR A 63 -2.89 9.79 -8.92
CA TYR A 63 -2.32 9.11 -7.75
C TYR A 63 -2.84 7.68 -7.58
N THR A 64 -4.12 7.44 -7.84
CA THR A 64 -4.68 6.08 -7.80
C THR A 64 -4.05 5.18 -8.85
N CYS A 65 -3.78 5.71 -10.05
CA CYS A 65 -3.05 4.98 -11.09
C CYS A 65 -1.61 4.66 -10.66
N GLU A 66 -0.90 5.60 -10.05
CA GLU A 66 0.46 5.39 -9.54
C GLU A 66 0.51 4.31 -8.45
N VAL A 67 -0.42 4.34 -7.50
CA VAL A 67 -0.55 3.30 -6.46
C VAL A 67 -0.87 1.94 -7.08
N ARG A 68 -1.81 1.90 -8.04
CA ARG A 68 -2.16 0.68 -8.77
C ARG A 68 -0.93 0.10 -9.48
N ASP A 69 -0.17 0.95 -10.18
CA ASP A 69 0.99 0.52 -10.96
C ASP A 69 2.10 -0.03 -10.05
N ALA A 70 2.32 0.60 -8.88
CA ALA A 70 3.21 0.06 -7.85
C ALA A 70 2.80 -1.36 -7.39
N LEU A 71 1.50 -1.64 -7.28
CA LEU A 71 0.98 -2.96 -6.88
C LEU A 71 1.09 -4.01 -7.99
N ILE A 72 0.82 -3.62 -9.24
CA ILE A 72 0.89 -4.51 -10.41
C ILE A 72 2.33 -4.98 -10.68
N VAL A 73 3.32 -4.08 -10.54
CA VAL A 73 4.75 -4.43 -10.74
C VAL A 73 5.20 -5.56 -9.81
N THR A 74 4.63 -5.63 -8.61
CA THR A 74 4.88 -6.71 -7.63
C THR A 74 4.07 -7.99 -7.84
N LYS A 75 3.27 -8.11 -8.92
CA LYS A 75 2.34 -9.23 -9.17
C LYS A 75 1.34 -9.45 -8.02
N LEU A 76 0.91 -8.38 -7.37
CA LEU A 76 -0.19 -8.41 -6.40
C LEU A 76 -1.50 -8.19 -7.16
N ILE A 77 -2.51 -9.04 -6.90
CA ILE A 77 -3.81 -8.92 -7.56
C ILE A 77 -4.58 -7.79 -6.88
N LEU A 78 -4.83 -6.72 -7.63
CA LEU A 78 -5.79 -5.69 -7.28
C LEU A 78 -7.16 -6.16 -7.78
N LEU A 79 -8.06 -6.54 -6.89
CA LEU A 79 -9.44 -6.84 -7.28
C LEU A 79 -10.18 -5.50 -7.44
N PRO A 80 -10.64 -5.11 -8.64
CA PRO A 80 -11.53 -3.98 -8.78
C PRO A 80 -12.86 -4.27 -8.08
N TRP A 81 -13.44 -3.26 -7.45
CA TRP A 81 -14.79 -3.32 -6.89
C TRP A 81 -15.80 -3.54 -8.01
N GLN A 82 -16.33 -4.76 -8.11
CA GLN A 82 -17.40 -5.08 -9.04
C GLN A 82 -18.72 -4.88 -8.30
N ALA A 83 -19.42 -3.78 -8.58
CA ALA A 83 -20.82 -3.65 -8.20
C ALA A 83 -21.59 -4.76 -8.91
N SER A 84 -22.14 -5.69 -8.13
CA SER A 84 -23.05 -6.72 -8.62
C SER A 84 -24.31 -6.04 -9.17
N GLU A 85 -24.57 -6.16 -10.47
CA GLU A 85 -25.91 -5.92 -11.00
C GLU A 85 -26.80 -7.14 -10.68
N PRO A 86 -28.08 -6.94 -10.34
CA PRO A 86 -28.99 -8.04 -10.04
C PRO A 86 -29.38 -8.78 -11.33
N PHE A 87 -29.44 -10.11 -11.21
CA PHE A 87 -29.91 -11.05 -12.23
C PHE A 87 -31.35 -10.77 -12.69
#